data_AF-A0A3D6D7P3-F1
#
_entry.id   AF-A0A3D6D7P3-F1
#
_cell.length_a   1.000
_cell.length_b   1.000
_cell.length_c   1.000
_cell.angle_alpha   90.00
_cell.angle_beta   90.00
_cell.angle_gamma   90.00
#
_symmetry.space_group_name_H-M   'P 1'
#
loop_
_entity.id
_entity.type
_entity.pdbx_description
1 polymer ?
#
loop_
_entity_poly.entity_id
_entity_poly.type
_entity_poly.pdbx_seq_one_letter_code
_entity_poly.pdbx_strand_id
1 'polypeptide(L)'
;VTFALCAPTGRAAKRLSESTGHEARTIHRLLEVNPRNGQFKHDEESPLEEKLLVVDECSMVDIPLMHHLLKALPEDGHLLLVGDVDQLPSVGPGSVLKDFIQSGCLSVVRLQEIFRQAAGSRIITN
;
A
#
# COMPACT_ATOMS: atom_id res chain seq x y z
N VAL A 1 17.83 -7.41 4.65
CA VAL A 1 17.14 -6.53 3.69
C VAL A 1 16.42 -5.47 4.50
N THR A 2 16.65 -4.19 4.24
CA THR A 2 15.90 -3.09 4.88
C THR A 2 14.52 -3.00 4.26
N PHE A 3 13.48 -2.84 5.08
CA PHE A 3 12.11 -2.80 4.61
C PHE A 3 11.30 -1.71 5.33
N ALA A 4 10.36 -1.12 4.62
CA ALA A 4 9.38 -0.18 5.15
C ALA A 4 7.97 -0.75 4.99
N LEU A 5 7.15 -0.57 6.00
CA LEU A 5 5.72 -0.92 5.99
C LEU A 5 4.90 0.35 5.94
N CYS A 6 3.95 0.44 5.02
CA CYS A 6 3.07 1.58 4.95
C CYS A 6 1.64 1.25 4.54
N ALA A 7 0.74 2.18 4.80
CA ALA A 7 -0.67 2.11 4.40
C ALA A 7 -1.22 3.51 4.11
N PRO A 8 -2.35 3.66 3.38
CA PRO A 8 -2.92 4.97 3.05
C PRO A 8 -3.48 5.71 4.26
N THR A 9 -3.97 4.99 5.29
CA THR A 9 -4.60 5.60 6.47
C THR A 9 -3.86 5.29 7.76
N GLY A 10 -3.96 6.19 8.75
CA GLY A 10 -3.35 5.99 10.07
C GLY A 10 -3.91 4.76 10.81
N ARG A 11 -5.19 4.43 10.58
CA ARG A 11 -5.81 3.23 11.17
C ARG A 11 -5.23 1.94 10.56
N ALA A 12 -5.07 1.90 9.24
CA ALA A 12 -4.46 0.76 8.55
C ALA A 12 -3.00 0.59 8.97
N ALA A 13 -2.22 1.67 8.99
CA ALA A 13 -0.82 1.62 9.43
C ALA A 13 -0.68 1.12 10.89
N LYS A 14 -1.57 1.57 11.78
CA LYS A 14 -1.59 1.07 13.17
C LYS A 14 -1.85 -0.44 13.22
N ARG A 15 -2.86 -0.94 12.49
CA ARG A 15 -3.19 -2.38 12.43
C ARG A 15 -2.05 -3.20 11.83
N LEU A 16 -1.44 -2.71 10.75
CA LEU A 16 -0.29 -3.34 10.12
C LEU A 16 0.88 -3.44 11.10
N SER A 17 1.09 -2.41 11.93
CA SER A 17 2.13 -2.46 12.97
C SER A 17 1.83 -3.53 14.02
N GLU A 18 0.58 -3.59 14.49
CA GLU A 18 0.13 -4.55 15.49
C GLU A 18 0.20 -6.01 14.99
N SER A 19 -0.14 -6.26 13.73
CA SER A 19 -0.16 -7.61 13.16
C SER A 19 1.23 -8.13 12.79
N THR A 20 2.14 -7.25 12.39
CA THR A 20 3.50 -7.63 11.95
C THR A 20 4.54 -7.53 13.07
N GLY A 21 4.28 -6.76 14.13
CA GLY A 21 5.26 -6.47 15.18
C GLY A 21 6.34 -5.46 14.76
N HIS A 22 6.20 -4.82 13.60
CA HIS A 22 7.14 -3.83 13.06
C HIS A 22 6.46 -2.46 12.89
N GLU A 23 7.22 -1.37 12.94
CA GLU A 23 6.65 -0.03 12.74
C GLU A 23 6.11 0.11 11.31
N ALA A 24 4.86 0.51 11.18
CA ALA A 24 4.27 0.93 9.90
C ALA A 24 3.79 2.38 9.97
N ARG A 25 3.96 3.11 8.85
CA ARG A 25 3.63 4.53 8.74
C ARG A 25 2.53 4.74 7.69
N THR A 26 1.91 5.91 7.70
CA THR A 26 1.11 6.28 6.52
C THR A 26 2.04 6.57 5.35
N ILE A 27 1.58 6.37 4.11
CA ILE A 27 2.36 6.74 2.91
C ILE A 27 2.84 8.20 3.02
N HIS A 28 1.95 9.10 3.44
CA HIS A 28 2.27 10.52 3.65
C HIS A 28 3.39 10.77 4.66
N ARG A 29 3.44 10.00 5.75
CA ARG A 29 4.50 10.12 6.76
C ARG A 29 5.80 9.47 6.30
N LEU A 30 5.71 8.35 5.58
CA LEU A 30 6.87 7.68 5.00
C LEU A 30 7.58 8.59 4.00
N LEU A 31 6.82 9.27 3.13
CA LEU A 31 7.34 10.20 2.14
C LEU A 31 7.66 11.61 2.70
N GLU A 32 7.57 11.78 4.03
CA GLU A 32 7.78 13.04 4.74
C GLU A 32 7.06 14.26 4.11
N VAL A 33 5.73 14.17 3.95
CA VAL A 33 4.95 15.27 3.37
C VAL A 33 5.08 16.56 4.18
N ASN A 34 5.36 17.66 3.50
CA ASN A 34 5.35 18.99 4.08
C ASN A 34 3.89 19.47 4.26
N PRO A 35 3.43 19.70 5.49
CA PRO A 35 2.03 20.04 5.74
C PRO A 35 1.63 21.44 5.23
N ARG A 36 2.60 22.31 4.90
CA ARG A 36 2.32 23.68 4.44
C ARG A 36 2.00 23.75 2.95
N ASN A 37 2.64 22.90 2.14
CA ASN A 37 2.53 22.97 0.68
C ASN A 37 2.22 21.62 0.02
N GLY A 38 2.13 20.52 0.79
CA GLY A 38 1.81 19.19 0.29
C GLY A 38 2.94 18.50 -0.48
N GLN A 39 4.15 19.07 -0.51
CA GLN A 39 5.28 18.46 -1.21
C GLN A 39 5.83 17.28 -0.42
N PHE A 40 6.15 16.19 -1.11
CA PHE A 40 6.89 15.08 -0.55
C PHE A 40 8.38 15.36 -0.62
N LYS A 41 9.12 14.93 0.41
CA LYS A 41 10.59 15.05 0.44
C LYS A 41 11.27 13.93 -0.33
N HIS A 42 10.68 12.73 -0.30
CA HIS A 42 11.23 11.58 -0.99
C HIS A 42 10.68 11.49 -2.41
N ASP A 43 11.59 11.36 -3.36
CA ASP A 43 11.35 11.28 -4.80
C ASP A 43 12.54 10.60 -5.52
N GLU A 44 12.66 10.81 -6.82
CA GLU A 44 13.70 10.19 -7.65
C GLU A 44 15.10 10.77 -7.40
N GLU A 45 15.22 11.99 -6.87
CA GLU A 45 16.49 12.61 -6.49
C GLU A 45 16.89 12.25 -5.04
N SER A 46 15.90 11.98 -4.19
CA SER A 46 16.08 11.57 -2.79
C SER A 46 15.19 10.37 -2.45
N PRO A 47 15.52 9.16 -2.95
CA PRO A 47 14.70 7.96 -2.74
C PRO A 47 14.67 7.52 -1.26
N LEU A 48 13.79 6.58 -0.94
CA LEU A 48 13.74 5.91 0.36
C LEU A 48 15.01 5.10 0.62
N GLU A 49 15.39 4.90 1.88
CA GLU A 49 16.56 4.11 2.24
C GLU A 49 16.28 2.59 2.19
N GLU A 50 15.01 2.20 2.31
CA GLU A 50 14.57 0.82 2.35
C GLU A 50 14.45 0.21 0.94
N LYS A 51 15.00 -1.00 0.80
CA LYS A 51 14.98 -1.74 -0.48
C LYS A 51 13.71 -2.54 -0.71
N LEU A 52 12.87 -2.71 0.31
CA LEU A 52 11.57 -3.36 0.18
C LEU A 52 10.50 -2.46 0.77
N LEU A 53 9.57 -2.02 -0.07
CA LEU A 53 8.40 -1.28 0.36
C LEU A 53 7.16 -2.17 0.30
N VAL A 54 6.49 -2.35 1.44
CA VAL A 54 5.22 -3.07 1.53
C VAL A 54 4.09 -2.08 1.79
N VAL A 55 3.08 -2.08 0.92
CA VAL A 55 1.92 -1.20 0.99
C VAL A 55 0.68 -2.03 1.26
N ASP A 56 0.06 -1.85 2.42
CA ASP A 56 -1.23 -2.47 2.76
C ASP A 56 -2.41 -1.54 2.41
N GLU A 57 -3.60 -2.12 2.26
CA GLU A 57 -4.84 -1.41 1.87
C GLU A 57 -4.69 -0.61 0.56
N CYS A 58 -3.94 -1.17 -0.41
CA CYS A 58 -3.61 -0.48 -1.67
C CYS A 58 -4.84 -0.15 -2.55
N SER A 59 -5.99 -0.78 -2.30
CA SER A 59 -7.27 -0.45 -2.95
C SER A 59 -7.71 1.00 -2.71
N MET A 60 -7.27 1.61 -1.59
CA MET A 60 -7.58 2.98 -1.23
C MET A 60 -6.59 4.02 -1.79
N VAL A 61 -5.52 3.59 -2.46
CA VAL A 61 -4.46 4.49 -2.96
C VAL A 61 -4.85 5.04 -4.34
N ASP A 62 -4.84 6.37 -4.46
CA ASP A 62 -5.15 7.06 -5.71
C ASP A 62 -3.91 7.23 -6.60
N ILE A 63 -4.13 7.67 -7.85
CA ILE A 63 -3.06 7.87 -8.84
C ILE A 63 -1.98 8.86 -8.34
N PRO A 64 -2.32 10.06 -7.83
CA PRO A 64 -1.32 11.01 -7.36
C PRO A 64 -0.43 10.44 -6.25
N LEU A 65 -1.01 9.74 -5.26
CA LEU A 65 -0.24 9.19 -4.16
C LEU A 65 0.65 8.02 -4.63
N MET A 66 0.13 7.14 -5.50
CA MET A 66 0.94 6.07 -6.09
C MET A 66 2.08 6.64 -6.93
N HIS A 67 1.84 7.70 -7.71
CA HIS A 67 2.88 8.35 -8.50
C HIS A 67 4.06 8.79 -7.63
N HIS A 68 3.80 9.52 -6.54
CA HIS A 68 4.87 9.96 -5.64
C HIS A 68 5.54 8.79 -4.92
N LEU A 69 4.78 7.75 -4.56
CA LEU A 69 5.32 6.55 -3.94
C LEU A 69 6.31 5.82 -4.86
N LEU A 70 5.97 5.68 -6.14
CA LEU A 70 6.84 5.06 -7.14
C LEU A 70 8.10 5.89 -7.41
N LYS A 71 7.99 7.22 -7.46
CA LYS A 71 9.16 8.10 -7.60
C LYS A 71 10.12 7.97 -6.43
N ALA A 72 9.62 7.74 -5.23
CA ALA A 72 10.43 7.59 -4.03
C ALA A 72 11.08 6.20 -3.88
N LEU A 73 10.74 5.23 -4.73
CA LEU A 73 11.32 3.89 -4.66
C LEU A 73 12.74 3.91 -5.26
N PRO A 74 13.75 3.32 -4.59
CA PRO A 74 15.08 3.14 -5.18
C PRO A 74 15.04 2.34 -6.48
N GLU A 75 15.98 2.60 -7.40
CA GLU A 75 16.07 1.86 -8.68
C GLU A 75 16.24 0.34 -8.48
N ASP A 76 16.94 -0.08 -7.42
CA ASP A 76 17.11 -1.49 -7.02
C ASP A 76 16.10 -1.94 -5.94
N GLY A 77 15.05 -1.15 -5.74
CA GLY A 77 13.99 -1.38 -4.76
C GLY A 77 12.92 -2.36 -5.25
N HIS A 78 12.29 -3.04 -4.30
CA HIS A 78 11.17 -3.93 -4.51
C HIS A 78 9.89 -3.35 -3.90
N LEU A 79 8.78 -3.48 -4.62
CA LEU A 79 7.46 -3.02 -4.18
C LEU A 79 6.51 -4.22 -4.05
N LEU A 80 5.92 -4.37 -2.87
CA LEU A 80 4.84 -5.33 -2.61
C LEU A 80 3.55 -4.57 -2.30
N LEU A 81 2.57 -4.70 -3.18
CA LEU A 81 1.25 -4.11 -3.00
C LEU A 81 0.27 -5.17 -2.49
N VAL A 82 -0.39 -4.87 -1.38
CA VAL A 82 -1.40 -5.73 -0.75
C VAL A 82 -2.70 -4.94 -0.66
N GLY A 83 -3.79 -5.57 -1.07
CA GLY A 83 -5.11 -4.96 -1.01
C GLY A 83 -6.17 -5.87 -1.60
N ASP A 84 -7.41 -5.44 -1.47
CA ASP A 84 -8.59 -6.14 -1.98
C ASP A 84 -9.16 -5.39 -3.17
N VAL A 85 -9.13 -6.00 -4.35
CA VAL A 85 -9.63 -5.40 -5.60
C VAL A 85 -11.15 -5.24 -5.61
N ASP A 86 -11.85 -5.98 -4.76
CA ASP A 86 -13.31 -5.98 -4.67
C ASP A 86 -13.82 -5.02 -3.57
N GLN A 87 -12.91 -4.36 -2.83
CA GLN A 87 -13.26 -3.26 -1.91
C GLN A 87 -13.57 -1.95 -2.65
N LEU A 88 -14.09 -0.97 -1.91
CA LEU A 88 -14.30 0.38 -2.42
C LEU A 88 -12.97 0.96 -2.95
N PRO A 89 -12.98 1.60 -4.13
CA PRO A 89 -11.79 2.24 -4.67
C PRO A 89 -11.38 3.48 -3.86
N SER A 90 -10.22 4.04 -4.17
CA SER A 90 -9.78 5.33 -3.65
C SER A 90 -10.84 6.42 -3.86
N VAL A 91 -10.93 7.36 -2.91
CA VAL A 91 -11.76 8.58 -3.07
C VAL A 91 -11.17 9.50 -4.13
N GLY A 92 -9.84 9.55 -4.22
CA GLY A 92 -9.11 10.24 -5.28
C GLY A 92 -9.24 9.53 -6.63
N PRO A 93 -8.71 10.14 -7.69
CA PRO A 93 -8.88 9.65 -9.05
C PRO A 93 -8.13 8.33 -9.28
N GLY A 94 -8.79 7.43 -10.04
CA GLY A 94 -8.21 6.19 -10.55
C GLY A 94 -8.55 4.95 -9.74
N SER A 95 -8.03 3.80 -10.18
CA SER A 95 -8.20 2.51 -9.50
C SER A 95 -6.90 1.71 -9.62
N VAL A 96 -5.83 2.27 -9.06
CA VAL A 96 -4.44 1.83 -9.27
C VAL A 96 -4.26 0.32 -9.11
N LEU A 97 -4.73 -0.27 -8.01
CA LEU A 97 -4.57 -1.71 -7.76
C LEU A 97 -5.24 -2.55 -8.87
N LYS A 98 -6.44 -2.16 -9.28
CA LYS A 98 -7.20 -2.84 -10.34
C LYS A 98 -6.51 -2.70 -11.69
N ASP A 99 -6.05 -1.50 -12.03
CA ASP A 99 -5.38 -1.21 -13.30
C ASP A 99 -4.04 -1.96 -13.39
N PHE A 100 -3.29 -2.05 -12.29
CA PHE A 100 -2.08 -2.86 -12.18
C PHE A 100 -2.34 -4.34 -12.41
N ILE A 101 -3.38 -4.91 -11.80
CA ILE A 101 -3.76 -6.31 -12.01
C ILE A 101 -4.17 -6.54 -13.48
N GLN A 102 -4.96 -5.62 -14.06
CA GLN A 102 -5.45 -5.75 -15.43
C GLN A 102 -4.37 -5.54 -16.49
N SER A 103 -3.31 -4.80 -16.17
CA SER A 103 -2.22 -4.52 -17.11
C SER A 103 -1.51 -5.79 -17.61
N GLY A 104 -1.48 -6.86 -16.81
CA GLY A 104 -0.71 -8.07 -17.11
C GLY A 104 0.82 -7.88 -17.07
N CYS A 105 1.30 -6.69 -16.67
CA CYS A 105 2.72 -6.34 -16.67
C CYS A 105 3.42 -6.67 -15.34
N LEU A 106 2.67 -7.02 -14.30
CA LEU A 106 3.18 -7.25 -12.94
C LEU A 106 2.90 -8.69 -12.49
N SER A 107 3.74 -9.22 -11.62
CA SER A 107 3.47 -10.48 -10.93
C SER A 107 2.33 -10.29 -9.94
N VAL A 108 1.22 -11.01 -10.15
CA VAL A 108 0.03 -10.93 -9.31
C VAL A 108 -0.26 -12.28 -8.69
N VAL A 109 -0.48 -12.29 -7.37
CA VAL A 109 -0.93 -13.47 -6.62
C VAL A 109 -2.29 -13.14 -6.01
N ARG A 110 -3.31 -13.94 -6.34
CA ARG A 110 -4.65 -13.85 -5.73
C ARG A 110 -4.81 -14.94 -4.68
N LEU A 111 -4.97 -14.56 -3.42
CA LEU A 111 -5.28 -15.50 -2.35
C LEU A 111 -6.75 -15.95 -2.49
N GLN A 112 -6.97 -17.27 -2.55
CA GLN A 112 -8.30 -17.86 -2.80
C GLN A 112 -8.90 -18.57 -1.58
N GLU A 113 -8.07 -18.89 -0.59
CA GLU A 113 -8.49 -19.65 0.59
C GLU A 113 -8.86 -18.73 1.75
N ILE A 114 -10.03 -18.96 2.36
CA ILE A 114 -10.57 -18.15 3.44
C ILE A 114 -10.31 -18.85 4.78
N PHE A 115 -9.39 -18.31 5.58
CA PHE A 115 -9.00 -18.86 6.88
C PHE A 115 -9.67 -18.18 8.10
N ARG A 116 -10.61 -17.25 7.91
CA ARG A 116 -11.18 -16.33 8.94
C ARG A 116 -12.06 -17.00 10.02
N GLN A 117 -11.79 -18.24 10.41
CA GLN A 117 -12.76 -19.11 11.09
C GLN A 117 -13.32 -18.58 12.42
N ALA A 118 -14.66 -18.65 12.52
CA ALA A 118 -15.39 -19.30 13.60
C ALA A 118 -16.67 -19.89 12.99
N ALA A 119 -17.00 -21.15 13.32
CA ALA A 119 -18.21 -21.84 12.87
C ALA A 119 -19.45 -21.03 13.28
N GLY A 120 -20.01 -20.24 12.37
CA GLY A 120 -21.18 -19.38 12.64
C GLY A 120 -21.13 -17.96 12.08
N SER A 121 -20.06 -17.54 11.39
CA SER A 121 -20.04 -16.21 10.76
C SER A 121 -21.00 -16.14 9.55
N ARG A 122 -22.14 -15.45 9.69
CA ARG A 122 -23.11 -15.17 8.61
C ARG A 122 -22.66 -14.12 7.58
N ILE A 123 -21.44 -13.61 7.71
CA ILE A 123 -20.93 -12.51 6.89
C ILE A 123 -20.34 -13.04 5.57
N ILE A 124 -20.06 -14.35 5.48
CA ILE A 124 -19.51 -14.98 4.28
C ILE A 124 -20.51 -16.06 3.82
N THR A 125 -21.51 -15.65 3.04
CA THR A 125 -22.28 -16.56 2.19
C THR A 125 -22.02 -16.12 0.76
N ASN A 126 -21.36 -17.00 -0.01
CA ASN A 126 -21.12 -16.83 -1.44
C ASN A 126 -22.42 -16.56 -2.21
#